data_AF-A0A9P6YH68-F1
#
_entry.id   AF-A0A9P6YH68-F1
#
_cell.length_a   1.000
_cell.length_b   1.000
_cell.length_c   1.000
_cell.angle_alpha   90.00
_cell.angle_beta   90.00
_cell.angle_gamma   90.00
#
_symmetry.space_group_name_H-M   'P 1'
#
loop_
_entity.id
_entity.type
_entity.pdbx_description
1 polymer ?
#
loop_
_entity_poly.entity_id
_entity_poly.type
_entity_poly.pdbx_seq_one_letter_code
_entity_poly.pdbx_strand_id
1 'polypeptide(L)'
;MEIRLDSSIEDVELRQSVKDLVATHPDSANVIERLISYYENKDNGKQAKRRKLDQNNQVFRLSDLSFGSPARKKYDLIITSSHLILYNAKLETIESQYSLDEFALGACVPTPEKTNKSFTFVLFLKNEDCIVFNTQDKGDIKMEQASNQSQTLTADKHKEIAQLLTTYARIPISLPSQDISVAAYLKAKDGYLFFLPTGILFGFKKPTLFFPLSSLAGNAFTSITQRTFDLVLSLKGPIYGNSGFKAIKEGEHETVEFSMISQEEFGPIDGYIKKAGINDQSMSEERRAPIKNNNTDEQNATDKENAKEEDSEEDENFEPSDNDDEDPLEYDTDAEEEENDDTSAQIDKEEEQDMLDESD
;
A
#
# COMPACT_ATOMS: atom_id res chain seq x y z
N MET A 1 -20.26 9.40 38.64
CA MET A 1 -19.30 8.47 38.01
C MET A 1 -17.94 8.87 38.54
N GLU A 2 -17.34 8.08 39.43
CA GLU A 2 -16.00 8.37 39.94
C GLU A 2 -14.97 7.83 38.94
N ILE A 3 -14.26 8.72 38.27
CA ILE A 3 -13.17 8.35 37.36
C ILE A 3 -12.04 7.78 38.22
N ARG A 4 -11.64 6.52 37.97
CA ARG A 4 -10.51 5.87 38.66
C ARG A 4 -9.17 6.41 38.15
N LEU A 5 -8.87 7.66 38.44
CA LEU A 5 -7.63 8.32 38.03
C LEU A 5 -6.40 7.80 38.78
N ASP A 6 -6.59 7.26 40.00
CA ASP A 6 -5.48 6.89 40.87
C ASP A 6 -4.74 5.62 40.40
N SER A 7 -5.37 4.77 39.60
CA SER A 7 -4.78 3.57 39.01
C SER A 7 -4.20 3.78 37.61
N SER A 8 -4.57 4.85 36.92
CA SER A 8 -4.34 4.99 35.47
C SER A 8 -3.35 6.09 35.08
N ILE A 9 -3.02 7.03 35.99
CA ILE A 9 -2.07 8.11 35.75
C ILE A 9 -1.03 8.13 36.87
N GLU A 10 0.19 7.66 36.60
CA GLU A 10 1.29 7.60 37.59
C GLU A 10 1.83 8.98 37.98
N ASP A 11 1.79 9.94 37.05
CA ASP A 11 2.21 11.32 37.26
C ASP A 11 1.20 12.08 38.15
N VAL A 12 1.68 12.56 39.30
CA VAL A 12 0.87 13.21 40.33
C VAL A 12 0.40 14.61 39.88
N GLU A 13 1.21 15.36 39.15
CA GLU A 13 0.87 16.72 38.69
C GLU A 13 -0.16 16.65 37.56
N LEU A 14 0.01 15.71 36.64
CA LEU A 14 -0.95 15.47 35.57
C LEU A 14 -2.29 14.98 36.14
N ARG A 15 -2.25 14.07 37.12
CA ARG A 15 -3.45 13.58 37.79
C ARG A 15 -4.23 14.71 38.46
N GLN A 16 -3.53 15.64 39.12
CA GLN A 16 -4.17 16.79 39.73
C GLN A 16 -4.78 17.73 38.68
N SER A 17 -4.06 17.99 37.58
CA SER A 17 -4.57 18.81 36.47
C SER A 17 -5.83 18.22 35.84
N VAL A 18 -5.90 16.89 35.70
CA VAL A 18 -7.08 16.18 35.20
C VAL A 18 -8.24 16.26 36.20
N LYS A 19 -7.98 16.15 37.51
CA LYS A 19 -9.00 16.34 38.56
C LYS A 19 -9.58 17.75 38.51
N ASP A 20 -8.74 18.77 38.37
CA ASP A 20 -9.17 20.17 38.30
C ASP A 20 -9.97 20.47 37.02
N LEU A 21 -9.58 19.86 35.89
CA LEU A 21 -10.29 19.97 34.62
C LEU A 21 -11.69 19.34 34.68
N VAL A 22 -11.81 18.15 35.28
CA VAL A 22 -13.11 17.47 35.45
C VAL A 22 -14.01 18.23 36.42
N ALA A 23 -13.42 18.86 37.46
CA ALA A 23 -14.16 19.69 38.40
C ALA A 23 -14.71 20.97 37.76
N THR A 24 -13.97 21.57 36.83
CA THR A 24 -14.41 22.78 36.10
C THR A 24 -15.33 22.46 34.91
N HIS A 25 -15.15 21.30 34.26
CA HIS A 25 -15.91 20.88 33.08
C HIS A 25 -16.35 19.41 33.21
N PRO A 26 -17.49 19.13 33.86
CA PRO A 26 -17.94 17.76 34.13
C PRO A 26 -18.12 16.89 32.87
N ASP A 27 -18.50 17.50 31.74
CA ASP A 27 -18.70 16.80 30.47
C ASP A 27 -17.40 16.21 29.88
N SER A 28 -16.25 16.75 30.29
CA SER A 28 -14.93 16.25 29.86
C SER A 28 -14.59 14.87 30.46
N ALA A 29 -15.25 14.48 31.56
CA ALA A 29 -15.03 13.22 32.25
C ALA A 29 -15.12 12.01 31.31
N ASN A 30 -16.16 11.97 30.47
CA ASN A 30 -16.41 10.86 29.55
C ASN A 30 -15.33 10.78 28.47
N VAL A 31 -14.89 11.91 27.93
CA VAL A 31 -13.83 11.96 26.92
C VAL A 31 -12.50 11.50 27.51
N ILE A 32 -12.18 11.93 28.74
CA ILE A 32 -10.96 11.55 29.45
C ILE A 32 -10.97 10.05 29.78
N GLU A 33 -12.10 9.51 30.24
CA GLU A 33 -12.26 8.07 30.50
C GLU A 33 -12.10 7.23 29.23
N ARG A 34 -12.65 7.70 28.10
CA ARG A 34 -12.46 7.07 26.78
C ARG A 34 -11.01 7.13 26.31
N LEU A 35 -10.31 8.24 26.56
CA LEU A 35 -8.87 8.37 26.27
C LEU A 35 -8.04 7.42 27.12
N ILE A 36 -8.28 7.37 28.42
CA ILE A 36 -7.61 6.43 29.34
C ILE A 36 -7.86 5.00 28.87
N SER A 37 -9.11 4.61 28.60
CA SER A 37 -9.45 3.27 28.12
C SER A 37 -8.80 2.95 26.77
N TYR A 38 -8.72 3.91 25.85
CA TYR A 38 -8.05 3.73 24.56
C TYR A 38 -6.56 3.50 24.74
N TYR A 39 -5.88 4.28 25.59
CA TYR A 39 -4.45 4.13 25.83
C TYR A 39 -4.11 2.93 26.71
N GLU A 40 -4.94 2.55 27.69
CA GLU A 40 -4.78 1.30 28.43
C GLU A 40 -4.93 0.07 27.51
N ASN A 41 -5.87 0.08 26.58
CA ASN A 41 -5.99 -0.99 25.58
C ASN A 41 -4.84 -0.96 24.56
N LYS A 42 -4.39 0.22 24.15
CA LYS A 42 -3.25 0.41 23.25
C LYS A 42 -1.92 -0.01 23.89
N ASP A 43 -1.72 0.27 25.17
CA ASP A 43 -0.54 -0.15 25.93
C ASP A 43 -0.63 -1.60 26.35
N ASN A 44 -1.82 -2.17 26.61
CA ASN A 44 -1.98 -3.63 26.71
C ASN A 44 -1.66 -4.33 25.39
N GLY A 45 -1.84 -3.66 24.25
CA GLY A 45 -1.36 -4.10 22.93
C GLY A 45 0.16 -4.03 22.77
N LYS A 46 0.86 -3.15 23.50
CA LYS A 46 2.34 -3.00 23.46
C LYS A 46 3.06 -3.72 24.61
N GLN A 47 2.41 -3.90 25.74
CA GLN A 47 2.84 -4.63 26.93
C GLN A 47 2.07 -5.96 27.03
N ALA A 48 1.94 -6.68 25.92
CA ALA A 48 1.68 -8.11 25.99
C ALA A 48 2.83 -8.73 26.81
N LYS A 49 2.61 -8.86 28.12
CA LYS A 49 3.50 -9.59 29.04
C LYS A 49 3.89 -10.87 28.33
N ARG A 50 5.20 -11.05 28.11
CA ARG A 50 5.84 -12.21 27.48
C ARG A 50 5.12 -13.50 27.85
N ARG A 51 4.12 -13.89 27.04
CA ARG A 51 3.35 -15.12 27.24
C ARG A 51 4.05 -16.21 26.45
N LYS A 52 4.35 -17.32 27.12
CA LYS A 52 4.78 -18.54 26.45
C LYS A 52 3.60 -19.07 25.63
N LEU A 53 3.87 -19.53 24.41
CA LEU A 53 2.87 -20.10 23.52
C LEU A 53 2.30 -21.39 24.13
N ASP A 54 0.98 -21.47 24.27
CA ASP A 54 0.31 -22.73 24.58
C ASP A 54 0.16 -23.55 23.29
N GLN A 55 0.98 -24.60 23.16
CA GLN A 55 1.06 -25.42 21.95
C GLN A 55 -0.22 -26.24 21.70
N ASN A 56 -1.08 -26.44 22.71
CA ASN A 56 -2.25 -27.33 22.60
C ASN A 56 -3.38 -26.77 21.71
N ASN A 57 -3.36 -25.49 21.35
CA ASN A 57 -4.40 -24.87 20.52
C ASN A 57 -3.88 -24.38 19.15
N GLN A 58 -2.67 -24.80 18.76
CA GLN A 58 -2.10 -24.50 17.45
C GLN A 58 -2.79 -25.34 16.37
N VAL A 59 -3.36 -24.69 15.36
CA VAL A 59 -3.89 -25.33 14.15
C VAL A 59 -2.76 -25.58 13.17
N PHE A 60 -1.99 -24.53 12.85
CA PHE A 60 -0.76 -24.65 12.08
C PHE A 60 0.25 -23.56 12.42
N ARG A 61 1.52 -23.80 12.10
CA ARG A 61 2.64 -22.86 12.20
C ARG A 61 3.44 -22.85 10.90
N LEU A 62 3.73 -21.68 10.37
CA LEU A 62 4.67 -21.45 9.27
C LEU A 62 5.92 -20.80 9.85
N SER A 63 7.09 -21.41 9.60
CA SER A 63 8.34 -20.96 10.21
C SER A 63 9.16 -20.03 9.31
N ASP A 64 9.90 -19.12 9.93
CA ASP A 64 10.92 -18.26 9.29
C ASP A 64 10.38 -17.33 8.17
N LEU A 65 9.14 -16.84 8.30
CA LEU A 65 8.56 -15.88 7.36
C LEU A 65 9.14 -14.49 7.58
N SER A 66 9.44 -13.78 6.49
CA SER A 66 10.01 -12.43 6.54
C SER A 66 8.90 -11.38 6.46
N PHE A 67 8.69 -10.65 7.56
CA PHE A 67 7.69 -9.61 7.68
C PHE A 67 8.28 -8.24 7.30
N GLY A 68 7.49 -7.43 6.60
CA GLY A 68 7.73 -6.00 6.38
C GLY A 68 6.89 -5.11 7.31
N SER A 69 5.74 -5.60 7.77
CA SER A 69 4.83 -4.96 8.72
C SER A 69 4.20 -6.03 9.62
N PRO A 70 4.07 -5.82 10.95
CA PRO A 70 4.25 -4.56 11.69
C PRO A 70 5.71 -4.17 11.94
N ALA A 71 6.64 -5.12 11.83
CA ALA A 71 8.07 -4.87 11.98
C ALA A 71 8.86 -5.64 10.92
N ARG A 72 9.96 -5.05 10.45
CA ARG A 72 10.85 -5.67 9.47
C ARG A 72 11.75 -6.72 10.12
N LYS A 73 11.19 -7.88 10.44
CA LYS A 73 11.88 -9.01 11.11
C LYS A 73 11.35 -10.35 10.58
N LYS A 74 12.04 -11.44 10.93
CA LYS A 74 11.54 -12.79 10.68
C LYS A 74 10.75 -13.29 11.88
N TYR A 75 9.56 -13.83 11.62
CA TYR A 75 8.70 -14.44 12.63
C TYR A 75 8.11 -15.74 12.10
N ASP A 76 7.67 -16.58 13.03
CA ASP A 76 6.78 -17.67 12.72
C ASP A 76 5.34 -17.17 12.77
N LEU A 77 4.54 -17.56 11.78
CA LEU A 77 3.12 -17.29 11.74
C LEU A 77 2.37 -18.49 12.31
N ILE A 78 1.68 -18.29 13.42
CA ILE A 78 0.94 -19.35 14.11
C ILE A 78 -0.54 -19.03 14.07
N ILE A 79 -1.34 -19.96 13.56
CA ILE A 79 -2.80 -19.88 13.60
C ILE A 79 -3.31 -20.83 14.67
N THR A 80 -4.15 -20.30 15.54
CA THR A 80 -4.93 -21.05 16.53
C THR A 80 -6.40 -21.05 16.13
N SER A 81 -7.27 -21.65 16.94
CA SER A 81 -8.72 -21.61 16.73
C SER A 81 -9.34 -20.21 16.73
N SER A 82 -8.66 -19.21 17.31
CA SER A 82 -9.21 -17.85 17.51
C SER A 82 -8.25 -16.71 17.20
N HIS A 83 -6.94 -16.98 17.05
CA HIS A 83 -5.93 -15.94 16.88
C HIS A 83 -4.90 -16.27 15.82
N LEU A 84 -4.38 -15.20 15.20
CA LEU A 84 -3.15 -15.18 14.43
C LEU A 84 -2.03 -14.59 15.30
N ILE A 85 -0.92 -15.30 15.43
CA ILE A 85 0.18 -14.97 16.33
C ILE A 85 1.47 -14.82 15.50
N LEU A 86 2.20 -13.73 15.76
CA LEU A 86 3.56 -13.53 15.27
C LEU A 86 4.53 -13.92 16.39
N TYR A 87 5.22 -15.04 16.21
CA TYR A 87 6.11 -15.61 17.21
C TYR A 87 7.57 -15.43 16.81
N ASN A 88 8.38 -14.91 17.73
CA ASN A 88 9.82 -14.79 17.55
C ASN A 88 10.53 -16.02 18.10
N ALA A 89 10.89 -16.93 17.20
CA ALA A 89 11.55 -18.18 17.56
C ALA A 89 12.92 -17.99 18.26
N LYS A 90 13.63 -16.88 18.00
CA LYS A 90 14.94 -16.60 18.62
C LYS A 90 14.82 -16.15 20.07
N LEU A 91 13.79 -15.36 20.37
CA LEU A 91 13.54 -14.84 21.72
C LEU A 91 12.57 -15.71 22.52
N GLU A 92 11.94 -16.69 21.87
CA GLU A 92 10.87 -17.52 22.41
C GLU A 92 9.68 -16.70 22.95
N THR A 93 9.34 -15.63 22.25
CA THR A 93 8.29 -14.68 22.66
C THR A 93 7.25 -14.44 21.58
N ILE A 94 6.00 -14.25 22.03
CA ILE A 94 4.94 -13.69 21.19
C ILE A 94 5.20 -12.19 21.03
N GLU A 95 5.38 -11.73 19.79
CA GLU A 95 5.61 -10.32 19.46
C GLU A 95 4.31 -9.58 19.19
N SER A 96 3.34 -10.26 18.56
CA SER A 96 2.01 -9.71 18.30
C SER A 96 0.99 -10.83 18.22
N GLN A 97 -0.24 -10.54 18.61
CA GLN A 97 -1.36 -11.45 18.58
C GLN A 97 -2.60 -10.68 18.15
N TYR A 98 -3.31 -11.21 17.16
CA TYR A 98 -4.48 -10.61 16.56
C TYR A 98 -5.64 -11.60 16.63
N SER A 99 -6.85 -11.11 16.95
CA SER A 99 -8.04 -11.95 16.89
C SER A 99 -8.39 -12.23 15.42
N LEU A 100 -8.77 -13.47 15.09
CA LEU A 100 -9.16 -13.81 13.72
C LEU A 100 -10.35 -12.97 13.24
N ASP A 101 -11.23 -12.53 14.16
CA ASP A 101 -12.39 -11.70 13.84
C ASP A 101 -12.02 -10.24 13.50
N GLU A 102 -10.78 -9.81 13.76
CA GLU A 102 -10.30 -8.47 13.42
C GLU A 102 -9.88 -8.35 11.95
N PHE A 103 -9.61 -9.47 11.27
CA PHE A 103 -9.23 -9.47 9.87
C PHE A 103 -10.44 -9.23 8.98
N ALA A 104 -10.25 -8.39 7.96
CA ALA A 104 -11.27 -8.14 6.94
C ALA A 104 -11.03 -9.01 5.71
N LEU A 105 -9.81 -8.96 5.16
CA LEU A 105 -9.40 -9.67 3.96
C LEU A 105 -7.88 -9.71 3.85
N GLY A 106 -7.37 -10.48 2.90
CA GLY A 106 -5.97 -10.39 2.49
C GLY A 106 -5.80 -10.47 0.99
N ALA A 107 -4.59 -10.21 0.54
CA ALA A 107 -4.15 -10.37 -0.82
C ALA A 107 -2.77 -11.03 -0.86
N CYS A 108 -2.50 -11.79 -1.91
CA CYS A 108 -1.19 -12.36 -2.19
C CYS A 108 -0.85 -12.08 -3.64
N VAL A 109 0.22 -11.34 -3.89
CA VAL A 109 0.63 -10.92 -5.23
C VAL A 109 2.13 -11.16 -5.46
N PRO A 110 2.58 -11.33 -6.71
CA PRO A 110 4.00 -11.32 -7.04
C PRO A 110 4.66 -10.05 -6.52
N THR A 111 5.86 -10.18 -5.96
CA THR A 111 6.64 -9.03 -5.50
C THR A 111 7.33 -8.40 -6.72
N PRO A 112 7.05 -7.12 -7.03
CA PRO A 112 7.67 -6.44 -8.16
C PRO A 112 9.19 -6.38 -8.02
N GLU A 113 9.88 -6.27 -9.16
CA GLU A 113 11.32 -5.99 -9.26
C GLU A 113 12.25 -7.01 -8.57
N LYS A 114 11.76 -8.20 -8.25
CA LYS A 114 12.59 -9.27 -7.67
C LYS A 114 13.09 -10.22 -8.76
N THR A 115 14.43 -10.33 -8.85
CA THR A 115 15.11 -11.27 -9.77
C THR A 115 14.70 -12.72 -9.55
N ASN A 116 14.45 -13.11 -8.29
CA ASN A 116 13.85 -14.39 -7.95
C ASN A 116 12.36 -14.19 -7.68
N LYS A 117 11.53 -15.07 -8.25
CA LYS A 117 10.09 -15.06 -8.00
C LYS A 117 9.84 -15.09 -6.49
N SER A 118 9.00 -14.20 -6.02
CA SER A 118 8.62 -14.10 -4.62
C SER A 118 7.23 -13.48 -4.54
N PHE A 119 6.50 -13.81 -3.51
CA PHE A 119 5.13 -13.35 -3.31
C PHE A 119 5.04 -12.59 -2.01
N THR A 120 4.25 -11.52 -2.03
CA THR A 120 3.96 -10.71 -0.86
C THR A 120 2.51 -10.89 -0.47
N PHE A 121 2.31 -11.25 0.79
CA PHE A 121 1.03 -11.30 1.45
C PHE A 121 0.77 -10.00 2.18
N VAL A 122 -0.46 -9.51 2.08
CA VAL A 122 -0.96 -8.37 2.85
C VAL A 122 -2.26 -8.80 3.50
N LEU A 123 -2.32 -8.76 4.84
CA LEU A 123 -3.51 -9.07 5.61
C LEU A 123 -4.04 -7.77 6.21
N PHE A 124 -5.25 -7.40 5.85
CA PHE A 124 -5.90 -6.17 6.29
C PHE A 124 -6.79 -6.42 7.50
N LEU A 125 -6.56 -5.65 8.55
CA LEU A 125 -7.45 -5.57 9.70
C LEU A 125 -8.58 -4.58 9.43
N LYS A 126 -9.71 -4.76 10.12
CA LYS A 126 -10.91 -3.92 9.96
C LYS A 126 -10.67 -2.47 10.42
N ASN A 127 -9.92 -2.30 11.51
CA ASN A 127 -9.76 -1.01 12.19
C ASN A 127 -8.29 -0.63 12.43
N GLU A 128 -7.34 -1.42 11.93
CA GLU A 128 -5.91 -1.22 12.15
C GLU A 128 -5.14 -1.24 10.82
N ASP A 129 -3.82 -1.06 10.92
CA ASP A 129 -2.92 -1.19 9.76
C ASP A 129 -2.84 -2.66 9.30
N CYS A 130 -2.16 -2.91 8.20
CA CYS A 130 -2.01 -4.24 7.63
C CYS A 130 -0.74 -4.97 8.12
N ILE A 131 -0.81 -6.30 8.10
CA ILE A 131 0.34 -7.19 8.25
C ILE A 131 0.87 -7.51 6.86
N VAL A 132 2.18 -7.35 6.64
CA VAL A 132 2.83 -7.59 5.35
C VAL A 132 3.98 -8.57 5.56
N PHE A 133 3.99 -9.66 4.80
CA PHE A 133 5.09 -10.62 4.80
C PHE A 133 5.34 -11.19 3.42
N ASN A 134 6.54 -11.72 3.19
CA ASN A 134 6.91 -12.30 1.91
C ASN A 134 7.26 -13.78 2.02
N THR A 135 7.09 -14.46 0.89
CA THR A 135 7.51 -15.84 0.68
C THR A 135 8.39 -15.88 -0.56
N GLN A 136 9.59 -16.45 -0.44
CA GLN A 136 10.50 -16.62 -1.56
C GLN A 136 10.22 -17.96 -2.26
N ASP A 137 10.34 -18.00 -3.58
CA ASP A 137 10.17 -19.24 -4.34
C ASP A 137 11.33 -20.20 -4.05
N LYS A 138 12.55 -19.67 -4.04
CA LYS A 138 13.77 -20.33 -3.56
C LYS A 138 13.85 -20.23 -2.04
N GLY A 139 13.39 -21.25 -1.33
CA GLY A 139 13.47 -21.32 0.14
C GLY A 139 12.29 -22.05 0.74
N ASP A 140 12.55 -23.20 1.35
CA ASP A 140 11.53 -24.05 1.94
C ASP A 140 10.87 -23.42 3.15
N ILE A 141 9.54 -23.47 3.20
CA ILE A 141 8.76 -23.03 4.36
C ILE A 141 8.33 -24.28 5.10
N LYS A 142 8.77 -24.41 6.35
CA LYS A 142 8.35 -25.49 7.23
C LYS A 142 6.97 -25.17 7.78
N MET A 143 6.02 -26.06 7.55
CA MET A 143 4.68 -26.03 8.11
C MET A 143 4.55 -27.14 9.16
N GLU A 144 4.02 -26.81 10.33
CA GLU A 144 3.68 -27.77 11.39
C GLU A 144 2.18 -27.69 11.66
N GLN A 145 1.46 -28.80 11.59
CA GLN A 145 0.03 -28.88 11.91
C GLN A 145 -0.21 -29.47 13.31
N ALA A 146 -1.41 -29.25 13.86
CA ALA A 146 -1.86 -29.75 15.17
C ALA A 146 -1.63 -31.26 15.41
N SER A 147 -1.57 -32.07 14.34
CA SER A 147 -1.32 -33.51 14.39
C SER A 147 0.16 -33.90 14.53
N ASN A 148 1.06 -32.95 14.81
CA ASN A 148 2.53 -33.10 14.73
C ASN A 148 3.01 -33.55 13.34
N GLN A 149 2.18 -33.39 12.31
CA GLN A 149 2.60 -33.58 10.93
C GLN A 149 3.36 -32.34 10.49
N SER A 150 4.65 -32.51 10.21
CA SER A 150 5.47 -31.49 9.58
C SER A 150 5.46 -31.71 8.07
N GLN A 151 5.17 -30.65 7.32
CA GLN A 151 5.21 -30.63 5.87
C GLN A 151 6.12 -29.49 5.43
N THR A 152 6.97 -29.75 4.45
CA THR A 152 7.77 -28.71 3.80
C THR A 152 7.05 -28.23 2.56
N LEU A 153 6.78 -26.93 2.48
CA LEU A 153 6.19 -26.30 1.29
C LEU A 153 7.30 -25.99 0.28
N THR A 154 7.22 -26.59 -0.91
CA THR A 154 8.29 -26.57 -1.93
C THR A 154 7.88 -25.90 -3.24
N ALA A 155 6.73 -26.23 -3.82
CA ALA A 155 6.21 -25.60 -5.03
C ALA A 155 4.91 -24.86 -4.71
N ASP A 156 4.64 -23.75 -5.43
CA ASP A 156 3.37 -22.99 -5.31
C ASP A 156 2.97 -22.63 -3.87
N LYS A 157 3.96 -22.45 -2.98
CA LYS A 157 3.79 -22.22 -1.53
C LYS A 157 2.81 -21.11 -1.21
N HIS A 158 2.80 -20.07 -2.04
CA HIS A 158 1.89 -18.94 -1.92
C HIS A 158 0.41 -19.35 -2.06
N LYS A 159 0.08 -20.30 -2.95
CA LYS A 159 -1.29 -20.83 -3.09
C LYS A 159 -1.67 -21.67 -1.89
N GLU A 160 -0.77 -22.53 -1.43
CA GLU A 160 -0.99 -23.36 -0.24
C GLU A 160 -1.20 -22.49 1.01
N ILE A 161 -0.35 -21.49 1.23
CA ILE A 161 -0.49 -20.54 2.35
C ILE A 161 -1.79 -19.75 2.24
N ALA A 162 -2.16 -19.28 1.05
CA ALA A 162 -3.44 -18.61 0.84
C ALA A 162 -4.64 -19.50 1.19
N GLN A 163 -4.58 -20.79 0.82
CA GLN A 163 -5.60 -21.77 1.16
C GLN A 163 -5.65 -22.05 2.67
N LEU A 164 -4.50 -22.19 3.33
CA LEU A 164 -4.42 -22.38 4.78
C LEU A 164 -5.02 -21.20 5.55
N LEU A 165 -4.66 -19.97 5.18
CA LEU A 165 -5.21 -18.75 5.78
C LEU A 165 -6.72 -18.64 5.54
N THR A 166 -7.18 -18.94 4.32
CA THR A 166 -8.62 -18.90 4.02
C THR A 166 -9.40 -19.94 4.81
N THR A 167 -8.87 -21.17 4.92
CA THR A 167 -9.57 -22.30 5.53
C THR A 167 -9.58 -22.22 7.05
N TYR A 168 -8.42 -21.98 7.66
CA TYR A 168 -8.26 -22.07 9.11
C TYR A 168 -8.30 -20.71 9.81
N ALA A 169 -7.80 -19.65 9.18
CA ALA A 169 -7.86 -18.30 9.74
C ALA A 169 -9.14 -17.54 9.33
N ARG A 170 -9.93 -18.09 8.39
CA ARG A 170 -11.15 -17.45 7.82
C ARG A 170 -10.88 -16.09 7.19
N ILE A 171 -9.65 -15.87 6.73
CA ILE A 171 -9.24 -14.63 6.06
C ILE A 171 -9.31 -14.87 4.55
N PRO A 172 -10.25 -14.25 3.81
CA PRO A 172 -10.32 -14.42 2.38
C PRO A 172 -9.08 -13.81 1.72
N ILE A 173 -8.27 -14.64 1.05
CA ILE A 173 -7.05 -14.19 0.35
C ILE A 173 -7.31 -14.06 -1.14
N SER A 174 -7.23 -12.84 -1.66
CA SER A 174 -7.33 -12.57 -3.09
C SER A 174 -5.99 -12.81 -3.80
N LEU A 175 -6.01 -13.64 -4.84
CA LEU A 175 -4.89 -13.85 -5.75
C LEU A 175 -5.13 -13.10 -7.07
N PRO A 176 -4.08 -12.60 -7.73
CA PRO A 176 -4.23 -11.97 -9.04
C PRO A 176 -4.68 -12.98 -10.08
N SER A 177 -5.55 -12.53 -11.01
CA SER A 177 -5.88 -13.32 -12.20
C SER A 177 -4.78 -13.27 -13.26
N GLN A 178 -3.99 -12.19 -13.24
CA GLN A 178 -2.87 -11.93 -14.14
C GLN A 178 -1.78 -11.23 -13.32
N ASP A 179 -0.52 -11.54 -13.59
CA ASP A 179 0.65 -10.97 -12.91
C ASP A 179 0.94 -9.55 -13.42
N ILE A 180 -0.05 -8.66 -13.31
CA ILE A 180 0.04 -7.25 -13.70
C ILE A 180 0.28 -6.42 -12.44
N SER A 181 1.43 -5.75 -12.40
CA SER A 181 1.76 -4.76 -11.39
C SER A 181 2.13 -3.47 -12.08
N VAL A 182 1.45 -2.38 -11.72
CA VAL A 182 1.64 -1.08 -12.37
C VAL A 182 2.34 -0.15 -11.39
N ALA A 183 3.49 0.40 -11.78
CA ALA A 183 4.16 1.43 -10.99
C ALA A 183 3.33 2.73 -10.99
N ALA A 184 3.12 3.31 -9.81
CA ALA A 184 2.33 4.52 -9.65
C ALA A 184 2.73 5.31 -8.40
N TYR A 185 2.34 6.57 -8.34
CA TYR A 185 2.53 7.43 -7.18
C TYR A 185 1.19 7.74 -6.50
N LEU A 186 1.11 7.51 -5.19
CA LEU A 186 0.05 8.05 -4.36
C LEU A 186 0.58 9.30 -3.64
N LYS A 187 0.20 10.48 -4.13
CA LYS A 187 0.81 11.75 -3.72
C LYS A 187 2.34 11.68 -3.95
N ALA A 188 3.14 11.85 -2.89
CA ALA A 188 4.60 11.77 -2.95
C ALA A 188 5.16 10.37 -2.62
N LYS A 189 4.31 9.33 -2.56
CA LYS A 189 4.73 7.96 -2.22
C LYS A 189 4.69 7.07 -3.45
N ASP A 190 5.83 6.48 -3.78
CA ASP A 190 5.94 5.49 -4.84
C ASP A 190 5.44 4.12 -4.38
N GLY A 191 4.83 3.37 -5.30
CA GLY A 191 4.35 2.02 -5.06
C GLY A 191 3.85 1.35 -6.33
N TYR A 192 3.16 0.23 -6.15
CA TYR A 192 2.57 -0.55 -7.24
C TYR A 192 1.09 -0.77 -6.99
N LEU A 193 0.32 -0.66 -8.06
CA LEU A 193 -1.06 -1.06 -8.15
C LEU A 193 -1.15 -2.51 -8.63
N PHE A 194 -1.97 -3.30 -7.94
CA PHE A 194 -2.32 -4.66 -8.34
C PHE A 194 -3.83 -4.75 -8.50
N PHE A 195 -4.26 -5.25 -9.65
CA PHE A 195 -5.66 -5.34 -10.02
C PHE A 195 -6.17 -6.77 -9.77
N LEU A 196 -6.90 -6.94 -8.66
CA LEU A 196 -7.30 -8.24 -8.14
C LEU A 196 -8.79 -8.51 -8.38
N PRO A 197 -9.25 -9.77 -8.41
CA PRO A 197 -10.66 -10.10 -8.60
C PRO A 197 -11.61 -9.48 -7.57
N THR A 198 -11.10 -9.15 -6.39
CA THR A 198 -11.90 -8.61 -5.27
C THR A 198 -11.70 -7.11 -5.04
N GLY A 199 -10.73 -6.48 -5.71
CA GLY A 199 -10.41 -5.07 -5.53
C GLY A 199 -9.05 -4.66 -6.10
N ILE A 200 -8.61 -3.46 -5.77
CA ILE A 200 -7.31 -2.91 -6.17
C ILE A 200 -6.44 -2.78 -4.92
N LEU A 201 -5.18 -3.25 -4.99
CA LEU A 201 -4.19 -3.12 -3.92
C LEU A 201 -3.13 -2.10 -4.33
N PHE A 202 -2.78 -1.17 -3.44
CA PHE A 202 -1.62 -0.29 -3.56
C PHE A 202 -0.60 -0.59 -2.46
N GLY A 203 0.68 -0.77 -2.80
CA GLY A 203 1.74 -1.06 -1.83
C GLY A 203 3.13 -1.24 -2.46
N PHE A 204 4.16 -1.71 -1.76
CA PHE A 204 4.19 -2.11 -0.34
C PHE A 204 4.90 -1.11 0.58
N LYS A 205 5.31 0.05 0.04
CA LYS A 205 5.70 1.17 0.89
C LYS A 205 4.44 1.75 1.54
N LYS A 206 4.57 2.23 2.78
CA LYS A 206 3.42 2.85 3.46
C LYS A 206 3.00 4.13 2.72
N PRO A 207 1.69 4.35 2.53
CA PRO A 207 0.58 3.52 3.01
C PRO A 207 0.29 2.31 2.10
N THR A 208 0.02 1.16 2.70
CA THR A 208 -0.47 -0.02 1.97
C THR A 208 -1.99 -0.06 2.08
N LEU A 209 -2.67 -0.03 0.94
CA LEU A 209 -4.10 0.23 0.85
C LEU A 209 -4.81 -0.82 0.00
N PHE A 210 -6.03 -1.17 0.39
CA PHE A 210 -6.89 -2.03 -0.43
C PHE A 210 -8.24 -1.37 -0.67
N PHE A 211 -8.64 -1.35 -1.93
CA PHE A 211 -9.87 -0.76 -2.44
C PHE A 211 -10.78 -1.89 -2.92
N PRO A 212 -11.73 -2.36 -2.10
CA PRO A 212 -12.68 -3.40 -2.52
C PRO A 212 -13.50 -2.94 -3.71
N LEU A 213 -13.82 -3.83 -4.65
CA LEU A 213 -14.70 -3.50 -5.78
C LEU A 213 -16.04 -2.92 -5.32
N SER A 214 -16.59 -3.43 -4.22
CA SER A 214 -17.84 -2.94 -3.63
C SER A 214 -17.76 -1.49 -3.15
N SER A 215 -16.56 -0.97 -2.91
CA SER A 215 -16.30 0.39 -2.42
C SER A 215 -15.96 1.36 -3.54
N LEU A 216 -15.82 0.88 -4.78
CA LEU A 216 -15.59 1.72 -5.96
C LEU A 216 -16.93 2.18 -6.55
N ALA A 217 -17.10 3.49 -6.68
CA ALA A 217 -18.22 4.12 -7.36
C ALA A 217 -17.94 4.27 -8.87
N GLY A 218 -16.69 4.58 -9.20
CA GLY A 218 -16.24 4.77 -10.57
C GLY A 218 -14.76 5.08 -10.64
N ASN A 219 -14.27 5.33 -11.85
CA ASN A 219 -12.91 5.73 -12.13
C ASN A 219 -12.88 6.89 -13.13
N ALA A 220 -11.75 7.57 -13.25
CA ALA A 220 -11.45 8.43 -14.38
C ALA A 220 -9.96 8.41 -14.70
N PHE A 221 -9.64 8.55 -15.98
CA PHE A 221 -8.30 8.82 -16.46
C PHE A 221 -8.12 10.33 -16.63
N THR A 222 -7.11 10.90 -16.00
CA THR A 222 -6.82 12.34 -16.02
C THR A 222 -5.36 12.60 -16.39
N SER A 223 -5.00 13.87 -16.59
CA SER A 223 -3.63 14.32 -16.85
C SER A 223 -2.92 13.51 -17.96
N ILE A 224 -3.66 13.15 -19.02
CA ILE A 224 -3.13 12.29 -20.08
C ILE A 224 -2.07 13.06 -20.87
N THR A 225 -0.86 12.53 -20.88
CA THR A 225 0.28 13.03 -21.67
C THR A 225 0.70 11.97 -22.70
N GLN A 226 1.74 12.27 -23.48
CA GLN A 226 2.32 11.29 -24.41
C GLN A 226 2.97 10.08 -23.72
N ARG A 227 3.34 10.17 -22.43
CA ARG A 227 4.07 9.10 -21.73
C ARG A 227 3.31 8.52 -20.55
N THR A 228 2.54 9.35 -19.85
CA THR A 228 1.87 8.97 -18.61
C THR A 228 0.46 9.52 -18.52
N PHE A 229 -0.34 8.92 -17.64
CA PHE A 229 -1.64 9.41 -17.22
C PHE A 229 -1.82 9.18 -15.72
N ASP A 230 -2.89 9.76 -15.17
CA ASP A 230 -3.28 9.57 -13.78
C ASP A 230 -4.60 8.79 -13.70
N LEU A 231 -4.73 7.91 -12.71
CA LEU A 231 -5.94 7.13 -12.43
C LEU A 231 -6.60 7.65 -11.16
N VAL A 232 -7.81 8.18 -11.30
CA VAL A 232 -8.64 8.66 -10.18
C VAL A 232 -9.71 7.62 -9.86
N LEU A 233 -9.69 7.09 -8.64
CA LEU A 233 -10.73 6.21 -8.12
C LEU A 233 -11.74 7.02 -7.30
N SER A 234 -13.02 6.92 -7.64
CA SER A 234 -14.12 7.50 -6.86
C SER A 234 -14.68 6.46 -5.90
N LEU A 235 -14.70 6.76 -4.61
CA LEU A 235 -15.03 5.84 -3.53
C LEU A 235 -16.45 6.11 -2.99
N LYS A 236 -17.18 5.03 -2.67
CA LYS A 236 -18.50 5.07 -2.01
C LYS A 236 -18.56 4.25 -0.72
N GLY A 237 -17.46 3.62 -0.34
CA GLY A 237 -17.41 2.65 0.75
C GLY A 237 -16.05 2.62 1.43
N PRO A 238 -15.90 1.76 2.46
CA PRO A 238 -14.67 1.69 3.25
C PRO A 238 -13.52 1.13 2.43
N ILE A 239 -12.33 1.64 2.71
CA ILE A 239 -11.07 1.11 2.21
C ILE A 239 -10.26 0.58 3.39
N TYR A 240 -9.40 -0.40 3.14
CA TYR A 240 -8.60 -1.03 4.19
C TYR A 240 -7.15 -0.54 4.18
N GLY A 241 -6.53 -0.56 5.35
CA GLY A 241 -5.18 -0.06 5.60
C GLY A 241 -5.18 1.29 6.29
N ASN A 242 -4.05 1.65 6.91
CA ASN A 242 -3.92 2.93 7.59
C ASN A 242 -3.69 4.06 6.59
N SER A 243 -4.80 4.65 6.18
CA SER A 243 -4.88 5.49 5.00
C SER A 243 -5.05 6.97 5.31
N GLY A 244 -5.52 7.27 6.53
CA GLY A 244 -5.89 8.62 6.95
C GLY A 244 -7.08 9.20 6.17
N PHE A 245 -7.74 8.44 5.29
CA PHE A 245 -8.96 8.86 4.61
C PHE A 245 -10.12 8.90 5.61
N LYS A 246 -11.00 9.88 5.45
CA LYS A 246 -12.11 10.07 6.38
C LYS A 246 -13.18 9.02 6.09
N ALA A 247 -13.99 8.68 7.11
CA ALA A 247 -15.19 7.90 6.86
C ALA A 247 -16.08 8.67 5.87
N ILE A 248 -16.31 8.07 4.70
CA ILE A 248 -17.13 8.66 3.64
C ILE A 248 -18.56 8.76 4.17
N LYS A 249 -19.12 9.97 4.18
CA LYS A 249 -20.52 10.19 4.55
C LYS A 249 -21.42 9.66 3.44
N GLU A 250 -22.59 9.17 3.83
CA GLU A 250 -23.59 8.66 2.88
C GLU A 250 -23.98 9.78 1.89
N GLY A 251 -23.72 9.55 0.60
CA GLY A 251 -23.97 10.51 -0.50
C GLY A 251 -22.78 11.37 -0.94
N GLU A 252 -21.65 11.34 -0.24
CA GLU A 252 -20.40 11.97 -0.70
C GLU A 252 -19.49 10.91 -1.34
N HIS A 253 -18.76 11.27 -2.40
CA HIS A 253 -17.71 10.42 -2.97
C HIS A 253 -16.34 11.03 -2.67
N GLU A 254 -15.47 10.28 -2.00
CA GLU A 254 -14.06 10.67 -1.85
C GLU A 254 -13.27 10.15 -3.06
N THR A 255 -12.32 10.94 -3.56
CA THR A 255 -11.48 10.53 -4.69
C THR A 255 -10.05 10.26 -4.25
N VAL A 256 -9.46 9.20 -4.79
CA VAL A 256 -8.04 8.86 -4.59
C VAL A 256 -7.37 8.83 -5.95
N GLU A 257 -6.28 9.57 -6.09
CA GLU A 257 -5.56 9.73 -7.35
C GLU A 257 -4.20 9.03 -7.28
N PHE A 258 -3.93 8.23 -8.31
CA PHE A 258 -2.64 7.59 -8.57
C PHE A 258 -2.03 8.21 -9.82
N SER A 259 -0.87 8.84 -9.67
CA SER A 259 -0.24 9.59 -10.74
C SER A 259 0.96 8.89 -11.36
N MET A 260 1.39 9.42 -12.51
CA MET A 260 2.60 9.00 -13.23
C MET A 260 2.55 7.53 -13.70
N ILE A 261 1.38 7.04 -14.09
CA ILE A 261 1.21 5.70 -14.65
C ILE A 261 1.62 5.72 -16.13
N SER A 262 2.45 4.76 -16.55
CA SER A 262 2.90 4.62 -17.95
C SER A 262 1.73 4.37 -18.92
N GLN A 263 1.76 4.99 -20.10
CA GLN A 263 0.71 4.84 -21.12
C GLN A 263 0.54 3.38 -21.59
N GLU A 264 1.60 2.57 -21.56
CA GLU A 264 1.54 1.15 -21.94
C GLU A 264 0.60 0.33 -21.05
N GLU A 265 0.37 0.79 -19.82
CA GLU A 265 -0.47 0.12 -18.83
C GLU A 265 -1.96 0.47 -18.99
N PHE A 266 -2.30 1.43 -19.86
CA PHE A 266 -3.69 1.86 -20.09
C PHE A 266 -4.59 0.70 -20.52
N GLY A 267 -4.17 -0.07 -21.54
CA GLY A 267 -4.97 -1.17 -22.09
C GLY A 267 -5.32 -2.24 -21.05
N PRO A 268 -4.33 -2.77 -20.30
CA PRO A 268 -4.57 -3.70 -19.20
C PRO A 268 -5.48 -3.13 -18.10
N ILE A 269 -5.29 -1.88 -17.70
CA ILE A 269 -6.09 -1.21 -16.65
C ILE A 269 -7.54 -1.03 -17.11
N ASP A 270 -7.75 -0.49 -18.30
CA ASP A 270 -9.08 -0.29 -18.90
C ASP A 270 -9.83 -1.63 -19.05
N GLY A 271 -9.13 -2.68 -19.52
CA GLY A 271 -9.68 -4.03 -19.60
C GLY A 271 -10.14 -4.58 -18.24
N TYR A 272 -9.36 -4.35 -17.18
CA TYR A 272 -9.75 -4.71 -15.82
C TYR A 272 -10.98 -3.93 -15.35
N ILE A 273 -10.99 -2.60 -15.51
CA ILE A 273 -12.07 -1.71 -15.07
C ILE A 273 -13.40 -2.11 -15.73
N LYS A 274 -13.38 -2.36 -17.04
CA LYS A 274 -14.55 -2.84 -17.80
C LYS A 274 -15.02 -4.20 -17.30
N LYS A 275 -14.09 -5.15 -17.09
CA LYS A 275 -14.43 -6.49 -16.58
C LYS A 275 -15.00 -6.45 -15.16
N ALA A 276 -14.49 -5.56 -14.32
CA ALA A 276 -14.95 -5.36 -12.95
C ALA A 276 -16.30 -4.62 -12.86
N GLY A 277 -16.78 -4.04 -13.97
CA GLY A 277 -18.01 -3.26 -14.01
C GLY A 277 -17.90 -1.94 -13.25
N ILE A 278 -16.69 -1.40 -13.10
CA ILE A 278 -16.47 -0.10 -12.47
C ILE A 278 -16.88 0.99 -13.47
N ASN A 279 -17.76 1.91 -13.06
CA ASN A 279 -18.25 2.97 -13.93
C ASN A 279 -17.10 3.89 -14.38
N ASP A 280 -16.95 4.11 -15.67
CA ASP A 280 -15.97 5.05 -16.23
C ASP A 280 -16.59 6.45 -16.35
N GLN A 281 -16.00 7.40 -15.61
CA GLN A 281 -16.44 8.79 -15.52
C GLN A 281 -15.44 9.76 -16.14
N SER A 282 -14.49 9.27 -16.95
CA SER A 282 -13.46 10.09 -17.62
C SER A 282 -14.07 11.20 -18.49
N MET A 283 -15.30 10.99 -19.01
CA MET A 283 -16.01 11.93 -19.88
C MET A 283 -17.16 12.70 -19.20
N SER A 284 -17.25 12.65 -17.87
CA SER A 284 -18.28 13.37 -17.10
C SER A 284 -18.12 14.89 -17.22
N GLU A 285 -19.24 15.61 -17.26
CA GLU A 285 -19.27 17.07 -17.50
C GLU A 285 -18.48 17.87 -16.45
N GLU A 286 -18.37 17.36 -15.22
CA GLU A 286 -17.59 17.97 -14.12
C GLU A 286 -16.08 17.92 -14.33
N ARG A 287 -15.58 17.02 -15.19
CA ARG A 287 -14.15 16.76 -15.42
C ARG A 287 -13.68 17.07 -16.83
N ARG A 288 -14.57 17.55 -17.70
CA ARG A 288 -14.18 18.10 -19.00
C ARG A 288 -13.28 19.30 -18.75
N ALA A 289 -12.12 19.34 -19.41
CA ALA A 289 -11.25 20.51 -19.38
C ALA A 289 -12.07 21.76 -19.75
N PRO A 290 -11.91 22.90 -19.04
CA PRO A 290 -12.60 24.12 -19.43
C PRO A 290 -12.24 24.43 -20.88
N ILE A 291 -13.27 24.52 -21.72
CA ILE A 291 -13.13 24.96 -23.11
C ILE A 291 -12.52 26.36 -23.02
N LYS A 292 -11.27 26.51 -23.47
CA LYS A 292 -10.67 27.83 -23.66
C LYS A 292 -11.44 28.49 -24.79
N ASN A 293 -12.44 29.29 -24.43
CA ASN A 293 -12.98 30.30 -25.33
C ASN A 293 -11.88 31.33 -25.56
N ASN A 294 -11.13 31.17 -26.65
CA ASN A 294 -10.28 32.24 -27.17
C ASN A 294 -11.20 33.32 -27.76
N ASN A 295 -11.81 34.12 -26.90
CA ASN A 295 -12.44 35.37 -27.30
C ASN A 295 -11.35 36.45 -27.28
N THR A 296 -10.76 36.72 -28.45
CA THR A 296 -10.12 38.02 -28.71
C THR A 296 -11.22 38.98 -29.13
N ASP A 297 -11.55 39.90 -28.23
CA ASP A 297 -12.31 41.11 -28.54
C ASP A 297 -11.44 42.04 -29.41
N GLU A 298 -11.83 42.25 -30.67
CA GLU A 298 -11.64 43.54 -31.33
C GLU A 298 -12.93 43.98 -32.02
N GLN A 299 -13.41 45.14 -31.58
CA GLN A 299 -14.54 45.87 -32.13
C GLN A 299 -14.16 46.51 -33.46
N ASN A 300 -14.99 46.34 -34.49
CA ASN A 300 -15.54 47.47 -35.25
C ASN A 300 -16.74 47.06 -36.10
N ALA A 301 -17.80 47.88 -35.99
CA ALA A 301 -19.06 47.84 -36.73
C ALA A 301 -18.83 48.03 -38.25
N THR A 302 -19.72 47.65 -39.18
CA THR A 302 -21.15 48.04 -39.30
C THR A 302 -21.80 47.24 -40.46
N ASP A 303 -23.08 46.89 -40.30
CA ASP A 303 -24.17 46.70 -41.29
C ASP A 303 -23.92 45.88 -42.60
N LYS A 304 -24.73 44.90 -43.04
CA LYS A 304 -26.19 44.82 -43.10
C LYS A 304 -26.68 43.41 -43.52
N GLU A 305 -27.93 43.09 -43.15
CA GLU A 305 -28.88 42.00 -43.53
C GLU A 305 -28.54 41.18 -44.81
N ASN A 306 -28.70 39.85 -44.89
CA ASN A 306 -29.99 39.13 -45.04
C ASN A 306 -29.75 37.62 -45.39
N ALA A 307 -30.57 36.74 -44.82
CA ALA A 307 -31.15 35.48 -45.35
C ALA A 307 -30.30 34.22 -45.74
N LYS A 308 -30.84 33.07 -45.27
CA LYS A 308 -30.78 31.66 -45.75
C LYS A 308 -29.56 30.82 -45.36
N GLU A 309 -29.74 29.77 -44.56
CA GLU A 309 -30.22 28.40 -44.88
C GLU A 309 -29.22 27.59 -45.70
N GLU A 310 -28.83 26.45 -45.09
CA GLU A 310 -28.20 25.25 -45.67
C GLU A 310 -26.85 25.44 -46.37
N ASP A 311 -25.77 24.87 -45.82
CA ASP A 311 -25.27 23.62 -46.39
C ASP A 311 -24.30 22.91 -45.45
N SER A 312 -24.32 21.60 -45.57
CA SER A 312 -23.36 20.66 -45.01
C SER A 312 -22.16 20.66 -45.94
N GLU A 313 -20.94 20.82 -45.43
CA GLU A 313 -19.78 20.25 -46.12
C GLU A 313 -18.75 19.78 -45.09
N GLU A 314 -18.51 18.48 -45.13
CA GLU A 314 -17.21 17.89 -44.88
C GLU A 314 -16.20 18.60 -45.79
N ASP A 315 -15.05 19.06 -45.28
CA ASP A 315 -13.82 18.74 -45.99
C ASP A 315 -12.60 18.73 -45.09
N GLU A 316 -11.79 17.75 -45.40
CA GLU A 316 -10.47 17.40 -44.95
C GLU A 316 -9.46 18.49 -45.36
N ASN A 317 -8.40 18.67 -44.55
CA ASN A 317 -7.01 18.82 -45.01
C ASN A 317 -6.14 19.33 -43.84
N PHE A 318 -5.47 18.40 -43.16
CA PHE A 318 -4.29 18.70 -42.36
C PHE A 318 -3.07 18.26 -43.16
N GLU A 319 -2.45 19.21 -43.88
CA GLU A 319 -1.10 19.05 -44.42
C GLU A 319 -0.08 19.40 -43.32
N PRO A 320 0.93 18.56 -43.05
CA PRO A 320 2.07 18.95 -42.24
C PRO A 320 3.00 19.80 -43.11
N SER A 321 3.18 21.08 -42.77
CA SER A 321 4.22 21.90 -43.39
C SER A 321 5.58 21.47 -42.87
N ASP A 322 6.36 20.82 -43.73
CA ASP A 322 7.81 20.77 -43.66
C ASP A 322 8.37 22.20 -43.82
N ASN A 323 9.11 22.66 -42.83
CA ASN A 323 10.12 23.71 -42.99
C ASN A 323 11.29 23.36 -42.09
N ASP A 324 12.24 22.64 -42.67
CA ASP A 324 13.63 22.59 -42.25
C ASP A 324 14.24 23.98 -42.48
N ASP A 325 14.65 24.64 -41.40
CA ASP A 325 15.76 25.59 -41.42
C ASP A 325 16.65 25.28 -40.21
N GLU A 326 17.72 24.53 -40.52
CA GLU A 326 18.84 24.22 -39.64
C GLU A 326 19.65 25.51 -39.37
N ASP A 327 19.89 25.84 -38.11
CA ASP A 327 21.14 26.49 -37.70
C ASP A 327 21.63 25.89 -36.37
N PRO A 328 22.73 25.13 -36.36
CA PRO A 328 23.22 24.40 -35.20
C PRO A 328 23.93 25.34 -34.22
N LEU A 329 23.38 25.45 -33.01
CA LEU A 329 24.03 26.20 -31.93
C LEU A 329 25.37 25.55 -31.54
N GLU A 330 26.39 26.39 -31.64
CA GLU A 330 27.80 26.12 -31.40
C GLU A 330 28.07 25.48 -30.04
N TYR A 331 28.81 24.37 -30.07
CA TYR A 331 29.46 23.76 -28.91
C TYR A 331 30.66 24.62 -28.51
N ASP A 332 30.56 25.32 -27.38
CA ASP A 332 31.74 25.91 -26.75
C ASP A 332 32.48 24.81 -25.96
N THR A 333 33.69 24.51 -26.43
CA THR A 333 34.63 23.56 -25.83
C THR A 333 35.77 24.40 -25.27
N ASP A 334 35.84 24.55 -23.95
CA ASP A 334 37.12 24.80 -23.26
C ASP A 334 36.98 24.62 -21.75
N ALA A 335 37.46 23.48 -21.26
CA ALA A 335 38.12 23.34 -19.97
C ALA A 335 38.93 22.05 -20.00
N GLU A 336 40.22 22.22 -20.30
CA GLU A 336 41.30 21.24 -20.16
C GLU A 336 41.37 20.69 -18.73
N GLU A 337 41.68 19.39 -18.61
CA GLU A 337 42.89 18.88 -17.93
C GLU A 337 42.75 17.35 -17.72
N GLU A 338 43.37 16.58 -18.62
CA GLU A 338 43.88 15.26 -18.26
C GLU A 338 45.29 15.45 -17.70
N GLU A 339 45.50 15.12 -16.41
CA GLU A 339 46.77 14.55 -15.97
C GLU A 339 46.51 13.16 -15.38
N ASN A 340 47.10 12.18 -16.05
CA ASN A 340 47.35 10.85 -15.53
C ASN A 340 48.26 10.97 -14.30
N ASP A 341 47.93 10.29 -13.21
CA ASP A 341 48.99 9.67 -12.41
C ASP A 341 48.58 8.28 -11.93
N ASP A 342 49.39 7.33 -12.37
CA ASP A 342 49.39 5.92 -12.07
C ASP A 342 50.30 5.74 -10.85
N THR A 343 49.72 5.55 -9.67
CA THR A 343 50.49 5.10 -8.51
C THR A 343 49.81 3.95 -7.80
N SER A 344 50.28 2.76 -8.15
CA SER A 344 50.33 1.57 -7.33
C SER A 344 50.63 1.86 -5.85
N ALA A 345 49.73 1.45 -4.96
CA ALA A 345 50.08 1.19 -3.56
C ALA A 345 49.27 0.02 -3.02
N GLN A 346 50.01 -1.06 -2.77
CA GLN A 346 49.62 -2.24 -2.02
C GLN A 346 49.01 -1.83 -0.68
N ILE A 347 47.91 -2.49 -0.28
CA ILE A 347 47.53 -2.55 1.12
C ILE A 347 47.46 -4.03 1.50
N ASP A 348 48.31 -4.32 2.48
CA ASP A 348 48.68 -5.61 3.01
C ASP A 348 47.51 -6.44 3.51
N LYS A 349 47.52 -7.70 3.10
CA LYS A 349 46.93 -8.79 3.86
C LYS A 349 47.91 -9.13 4.98
N GLU A 350 47.65 -8.66 6.19
CA GLU A 350 48.24 -9.29 7.37
C GLU A 350 47.42 -10.53 7.73
N GLU A 351 48.08 -11.66 7.51
CA GLU A 351 47.77 -12.96 8.10
C GLU A 351 48.05 -12.89 9.61
N GLU A 352 47.03 -13.13 10.44
CA GLU A 352 47.25 -13.70 11.78
C GLU A 352 46.61 -15.08 11.80
N GLN A 353 47.44 -16.06 11.49
CA GLN A 353 47.25 -17.46 11.82
C GLN A 353 48.52 -17.91 12.54
N ASP A 354 48.41 -18.14 13.85
CA ASP A 354 49.05 -19.26 14.55
C ASP A 354 48.86 -19.14 16.07
N MET A 355 48.21 -20.13 16.67
CA MET A 355 48.91 -21.18 17.41
C MET A 355 47.90 -22.03 18.19
N LEU A 356 47.88 -23.31 17.81
CA LEU A 356 47.51 -24.42 18.68
C LEU A 356 48.33 -24.35 19.98
N ASP A 357 47.70 -24.65 21.11
CA ASP A 357 48.39 -25.36 22.19
C ASP A 357 47.43 -26.39 22.80
N GLU A 358 47.67 -27.65 22.48
CA GLU A 358 47.30 -28.80 23.30
C GLU A 358 48.38 -28.92 24.39
N SER A 359 47.99 -28.94 25.66
CA SER A 359 48.70 -29.76 26.65
C SER A 359 47.84 -30.04 27.88
N ASP A 360 47.74 -31.35 28.14
CA ASP A 360 47.42 -32.10 29.37
C ASP A 360 46.03 -32.00 30.03
#